data_AF-A0A1T5EV89-F1
#
_entry.id   AF-A0A1T5EV89-F1
#
_cell.length_a   1.000
_cell.length_b   1.000
_cell.length_c   1.000
_cell.angle_alpha   90.00
_cell.angle_beta   90.00
_cell.angle_gamma   90.00
#
_symmetry.space_group_name_H-M   'P 1'
#
loop_
_entity.id
_entity.type
_entity.pdbx_description
1 polymer ?
#
loop_
_entity_poly.entity_id
_entity_poly.type
_entity_poly.pdbx_seq_one_letter_code
_entity_poly.pdbx_strand_id
1 'polypeptide(L)'
;MKDKHTYNHVGASGTLPEALRVNPYVLPEGYFEDLQQRILYRCRHIDDPQPGFVVPEGYFEQLGDSMMAKFAEQKLKDMVDEAGFSAPPAYFADLTERLLAAQKLSKQTRETGFTVPTAYFDTLQDRITNRVLGREMAPVRKINRPRWMVYAAAACFAVIISVAGLLRLTDDSRPNAGPLASVSDQEILNYLELYGTADDVVYISEHLDDFDKGYIGEGLSEEDIEAYLNHTL
;
A
#
# COMPACT_ATOMS: atom_id res chain seq x y z
N MET A 1 -14.88 -3.39 14.45
CA MET A 1 -14.45 -2.55 15.58
C MET A 1 -15.11 -1.20 15.44
N LYS A 2 -15.80 -0.69 16.46
CA LYS A 2 -16.49 0.61 16.41
C LYS A 2 -15.54 1.67 16.96
N ASP A 3 -15.27 2.69 16.16
CA ASP A 3 -14.36 3.78 16.47
C ASP A 3 -14.78 4.52 17.74
N LYS A 4 -13.83 4.72 18.66
CA LYS A 4 -14.05 5.38 19.95
C LYS A 4 -14.02 6.91 19.87
N HIS A 5 -14.32 7.47 18.70
CA HIS A 5 -14.38 8.92 18.48
C HIS A 5 -15.75 9.31 17.92
N THR A 6 -16.81 8.91 18.62
CA THR A 6 -18.19 9.25 18.29
C THR A 6 -18.47 10.69 18.73
N TYR A 7 -18.50 11.62 17.77
CA TYR A 7 -19.23 12.87 17.94
C TYR A 7 -20.72 12.50 18.12
N ASN A 8 -21.23 12.61 19.34
CA ASN A 8 -22.64 12.41 19.60
C ASN A 8 -23.40 13.61 19.03
N HIS A 9 -24.20 13.37 17.98
CA HIS A 9 -25.22 14.33 17.55
C HIS A 9 -26.11 14.68 18.75
N VAL A 10 -26.21 15.97 19.06
CA VAL A 10 -27.08 16.50 20.11
C VAL A 10 -28.53 16.19 19.73
N GLY A 11 -29.07 15.10 20.26
CA GLY A 11 -30.47 14.73 20.08
C GLY A 11 -31.39 15.63 20.89
N ALA A 12 -32.26 16.36 20.18
CA ALA A 12 -33.61 16.84 20.54
C ALA A 12 -33.89 17.51 21.92
N SER A 13 -32.90 17.76 22.76
CA SER A 13 -33.01 18.62 23.95
C SER A 13 -31.76 19.47 24.00
N GLY A 14 -31.88 20.80 23.97
CA GLY A 14 -30.78 21.77 23.99
C GLY A 14 -29.92 21.78 25.27
N THR A 15 -29.81 20.64 25.93
CA THR A 15 -29.09 20.42 27.18
C THR A 15 -27.85 19.57 26.91
N LEU A 16 -26.69 20.12 27.22
CA LEU A 16 -25.42 19.40 27.12
C LEU A 16 -25.46 18.10 27.95
N PRO A 17 -24.89 16.99 27.43
CA PRO A 17 -24.72 15.74 28.18
C PRO A 17 -24.08 15.98 29.55
N GLU A 18 -24.56 15.29 30.58
CA GLU A 18 -24.09 15.43 31.96
C GLU A 18 -22.57 15.23 32.11
N ALA A 19 -21.98 14.38 31.27
CA ALA A 19 -20.54 14.15 31.18
C ALA A 19 -19.70 15.37 30.76
N LEU A 20 -20.30 16.35 30.07
CA LEU A 20 -19.65 17.63 29.72
C LEU A 20 -19.83 18.71 30.80
N ARG A 21 -20.70 18.47 31.78
CA ARG A 21 -20.98 19.41 32.88
C ARG A 21 -20.04 19.22 34.06
N VAL A 22 -19.29 18.12 34.09
CA VAL A 22 -18.30 17.81 35.12
C VAL A 22 -16.91 17.88 34.50
N ASN A 23 -16.01 18.63 35.12
CA ASN A 23 -14.63 18.71 34.67
C ASN A 23 -13.96 17.32 34.84
N PRO A 24 -13.56 16.63 33.75
CA PRO A 24 -12.94 15.30 33.84
C PRO A 24 -11.49 15.37 34.33
N TYR A 25 -10.90 16.56 34.42
CA TYR A 25 -9.53 16.76 34.86
C TYR A 25 -9.49 16.90 36.39
N VAL A 26 -9.12 15.80 37.04
CA VAL A 26 -8.81 15.78 38.48
C VAL A 26 -7.30 15.92 38.65
N LEU A 27 -6.88 16.91 39.41
CA LEU A 27 -5.47 17.08 39.76
C LEU A 27 -5.15 16.22 40.99
N PRO A 28 -3.94 15.64 41.06
CA PRO A 28 -3.45 14.99 42.26
C PRO A 28 -3.45 15.96 43.45
N GLU A 29 -3.66 15.42 44.64
CA GLU A 29 -3.51 16.16 45.90
C GLU A 29 -2.08 16.75 46.00
N GLY A 30 -1.96 18.02 46.39
CA GLY A 30 -0.65 18.70 46.47
C GLY A 30 -0.09 19.24 45.15
N TYR A 31 -0.82 19.12 44.03
CA TYR A 31 -0.31 19.53 42.71
C TYR A 31 0.19 20.98 42.68
N PHE A 32 -0.56 21.92 43.26
CA PHE A 32 -0.23 23.35 43.23
C PHE A 32 0.80 23.72 44.29
N GLU A 33 0.78 23.05 45.42
CA GLU A 33 1.73 23.16 46.52
C GLU A 33 3.14 22.80 46.06
N ASP A 34 3.27 21.70 45.31
CA ASP A 34 4.54 21.24 44.77
C ASP A 34 4.94 21.95 43.46
N LEU A 35 3.99 22.58 42.77
CA LEU A 35 4.21 23.19 41.45
C LEU A 35 5.31 24.26 41.51
N GLN A 36 5.27 25.13 42.52
CA GLN A 36 6.28 26.18 42.68
C GLN A 36 7.69 25.60 42.87
N GLN A 37 7.81 24.58 43.73
CA GLN A 37 9.10 23.92 43.97
C GLN A 37 9.61 23.20 42.71
N ARG A 38 8.72 22.53 41.97
CA ARG A 38 9.05 21.85 40.71
C ARG A 38 9.46 22.82 39.61
N ILE A 39 8.81 23.99 39.53
CA ILE A 39 9.19 25.06 38.58
C ILE A 39 10.58 25.59 38.94
N LEU A 40 10.82 25.95 40.21
CA LEU A 40 12.12 26.46 40.66
C LEU A 40 13.24 25.43 40.50
N TYR A 41 12.95 24.16 40.80
CA TYR A 41 13.87 23.05 40.57
C TYR A 41 14.20 22.95 39.08
N ARG A 42 13.19 22.95 38.19
CA ARG A 42 13.43 22.90 36.74
C ARG A 42 14.21 24.11 36.24
N CYS A 43 13.85 25.34 36.63
CA CYS A 43 14.56 26.55 36.22
C CYS A 43 16.05 26.51 36.60
N ARG A 44 16.39 25.92 37.75
CA ARG A 44 17.78 25.73 38.17
C ARG A 44 18.55 24.74 37.29
N HIS A 45 17.85 23.79 36.67
CA HIS A 45 18.43 22.75 35.81
C HIS A 45 18.22 23.06 34.31
N ILE A 46 17.73 24.26 33.95
CA ILE A 46 17.63 24.71 32.55
C ILE A 46 19.03 24.94 31.96
N ASP A 47 19.97 25.42 32.77
CA ASP A 47 21.36 25.68 32.36
C ASP A 47 22.24 24.42 32.44
N ASP A 48 21.71 23.32 32.99
CA ASP A 48 22.40 22.04 32.99
C ASP A 48 22.28 21.47 31.57
N PRO A 49 23.37 21.24 30.83
CA PRO A 49 23.32 20.64 29.51
C PRO A 49 22.98 19.15 29.67
N GLN A 50 21.73 18.86 30.04
CA GLN A 50 21.15 17.59 29.65
C GLN A 50 21.37 17.50 28.14
N PRO A 51 21.88 16.36 27.62
CA PRO A 51 21.91 16.19 26.18
C PRO A 51 20.46 16.39 25.73
N GLY A 52 20.20 17.55 25.10
CA GLY A 52 18.90 17.84 24.53
C GLY A 52 18.54 16.68 23.62
N PHE A 53 17.25 16.49 23.35
CA PHE A 53 16.83 15.43 22.43
C PHE A 53 17.56 15.56 21.09
N VAL A 54 18.62 14.78 20.90
CA VAL A 54 19.45 14.80 19.69
C VAL A 54 18.81 13.82 18.74
N VAL A 55 18.28 14.35 17.64
CA VAL A 55 17.79 13.52 16.56
C VAL A 55 18.98 12.82 15.90
N PRO A 56 18.99 11.49 15.79
CA PRO A 56 20.04 10.76 15.09
C PRO A 56 20.17 11.23 13.64
N GLU A 57 21.39 11.21 13.13
CA GLU A 57 21.66 11.51 11.72
C GLU A 57 20.83 10.58 10.81
N GLY A 58 20.18 11.15 9.79
CA GLY A 58 19.34 10.41 8.85
C GLY A 58 17.93 10.06 9.34
N TYR A 59 17.53 10.40 10.57
CA TYR A 59 16.17 10.12 11.08
C TYR A 59 15.07 10.66 10.15
N PHE A 60 15.18 11.91 9.73
CA PHE A 60 14.17 12.53 8.86
C PHE A 60 14.24 12.04 7.42
N GLU A 61 15.42 11.65 6.93
CA GLU A 61 15.56 11.07 5.59
C GLU A 61 14.89 9.69 5.52
N GLN A 62 15.04 8.88 6.58
CA GLN A 62 14.46 7.53 6.66
C GLN A 62 13.00 7.53 7.17
N LEU A 63 12.49 8.66 7.66
CA LEU A 63 11.15 8.74 8.22
C LEU A 63 10.07 8.39 7.19
N GLY A 64 10.19 8.91 5.96
CA GLY A 64 9.25 8.62 4.87
C GLY A 64 9.23 7.13 4.53
N ASP A 65 10.40 6.54 4.33
CA ASP A 65 10.54 5.12 3.99
C ASP A 65 10.06 4.21 5.12
N SER A 66 10.41 4.53 6.37
CA SER A 66 9.96 3.77 7.54
C SER A 66 8.44 3.84 7.74
N MET A 67 7.85 5.01 7.51
CA MET A 67 6.41 5.20 7.60
C MET A 67 5.67 4.41 6.51
N MET A 68 6.16 4.45 5.27
CA MET A 68 5.60 3.64 4.17
C MET A 68 5.75 2.15 4.41
N ALA A 69 6.89 1.70 4.93
CA ALA A 69 7.10 0.31 5.34
C ALA A 69 6.10 -0.11 6.42
N LYS A 70 5.82 0.76 7.40
CA LYS A 70 4.82 0.50 8.45
C LYS A 70 3.40 0.44 7.92
N PHE A 71 3.03 1.30 6.97
CA PHE A 71 1.72 1.21 6.31
C PHE A 71 1.57 -0.07 5.50
N ALA A 72 2.61 -0.46 4.76
CA ALA A 72 2.62 -1.72 4.02
C ALA A 72 2.48 -2.92 4.96
N GLU A 73 3.20 -2.92 6.09
CA GLU A 73 3.09 -3.94 7.14
C GLU A 73 1.67 -4.02 7.71
N GLN A 74 1.05 -2.88 8.03
CA GLN A 74 -0.30 -2.81 8.56
C GLN A 74 -1.32 -3.37 7.56
N LYS A 75 -1.24 -2.96 6.29
CA LYS A 75 -2.12 -3.45 5.23
C LYS A 75 -2.01 -4.97 5.04
N LEU A 76 -0.79 -5.52 5.13
CA LEU A 76 -0.57 -6.96 5.07
C LEU A 76 -1.20 -7.69 6.26
N LYS A 77 -1.10 -7.14 7.46
CA LYS A 77 -1.74 -7.68 8.67
C LYS A 77 -3.27 -7.66 8.57
N ASP A 78 -3.84 -6.61 8.00
CA ASP A 78 -5.29 -6.51 7.81
C ASP A 78 -5.82 -7.48 6.74
N MET A 79 -4.95 -7.95 5.83
CA MET A 79 -5.28 -8.93 4.78
C MET A 79 -5.06 -10.38 5.22
N VAL A 80 -4.38 -10.62 6.34
CA VAL A 80 -3.94 -11.95 6.76
C VAL A 80 -4.42 -12.20 8.20
N ASP A 81 -5.46 -13.02 8.34
CA ASP A 81 -6.09 -13.32 9.64
C ASP A 81 -5.21 -14.17 10.58
N GLU A 82 -4.30 -14.98 10.03
CA GLU A 82 -3.38 -15.83 10.79
C GLU A 82 -1.94 -15.52 10.40
N ALA A 83 -1.03 -15.40 11.37
CA ALA A 83 0.38 -15.06 11.14
C ALA A 83 1.14 -16.04 10.21
N GLY A 84 0.52 -17.13 9.74
CA GLY A 84 1.06 -18.07 8.75
C GLY A 84 2.16 -18.99 9.29
N PHE A 85 2.65 -18.71 10.50
CA PHE A 85 3.67 -19.49 11.18
C PHE A 85 3.08 -20.09 12.45
N SER A 86 2.88 -21.41 12.42
CA SER A 86 2.55 -22.19 13.61
C SER A 86 3.70 -23.13 13.91
N ALA A 87 4.13 -23.15 15.17
CA ALA A 87 5.11 -24.14 15.61
C ALA A 87 4.45 -25.53 15.53
N PRO A 88 5.15 -26.55 14.97
CA PRO A 88 4.64 -27.91 14.97
C PRO A 88 4.28 -28.39 16.39
N PRO A 89 3.30 -29.29 16.52
CA PRO A 89 3.00 -29.89 17.82
C PRO A 89 4.28 -30.52 18.40
N ALA A 90 4.49 -30.31 19.70
CA ALA A 90 5.67 -30.75 20.46
C ALA A 90 7.03 -30.09 20.12
N TYR A 91 7.10 -29.10 19.22
CA TYR A 91 8.37 -28.39 18.90
C TYR A 91 9.14 -27.92 20.15
N PHE A 92 8.46 -27.27 21.09
CA PHE A 92 9.11 -26.74 22.30
C PHE A 92 9.50 -27.84 23.30
N ALA A 93 8.76 -28.96 23.34
CA ALA A 93 9.11 -30.10 24.19
C ALA A 93 10.39 -30.77 23.66
N ASP A 94 10.44 -31.08 22.36
CA ASP A 94 11.60 -31.64 21.68
C ASP A 94 12.82 -30.72 21.76
N LEU A 95 12.62 -29.41 21.58
CA LEU A 95 13.69 -28.42 21.68
C LEU A 95 14.30 -28.40 23.09
N THR A 96 13.45 -28.45 24.11
CA THR A 96 13.89 -28.46 25.51
C THR A 96 14.68 -29.73 25.83
N GLU A 97 14.19 -30.89 25.37
CA GLU A 97 14.89 -32.16 25.54
C GLU A 97 16.26 -32.16 24.84
N ARG A 98 16.32 -31.67 23.59
CA ARG A 98 17.58 -31.54 22.83
C ARG A 98 18.57 -30.60 23.48
N LEU A 99 18.12 -29.45 24.00
CA LEU A 99 18.98 -28.52 24.71
C LEU A 99 19.55 -29.14 25.99
N LEU A 100 18.71 -29.82 26.78
CA LEU A 100 19.15 -30.51 27.99
C LEU A 100 20.13 -31.65 27.67
N ALA A 101 19.88 -32.41 26.60
CA ALA A 101 20.80 -33.45 26.12
C ALA A 101 22.14 -32.85 25.68
N ALA A 102 22.12 -31.76 24.89
CA ALA A 102 23.32 -31.06 24.46
C ALA A 102 24.14 -30.50 25.63
N GLN A 103 23.46 -29.91 26.63
CA GLN A 103 24.12 -29.37 27.83
C GLN A 103 24.71 -30.47 28.73
N LYS A 104 24.05 -31.63 28.82
CA LYS A 104 24.61 -32.81 29.51
C LYS A 104 25.85 -33.34 28.78
N LEU A 105 25.77 -33.44 27.45
CA LEU A 105 26.88 -33.90 26.62
C LEU A 105 28.08 -32.94 26.69
N SER A 106 27.86 -31.63 26.69
CA SER A 106 28.92 -30.62 26.79
C SER A 106 29.60 -30.59 28.16
N LYS A 107 28.91 -31.04 29.22
CA LYS A 107 29.54 -31.22 30.55
C LYS A 107 30.40 -32.47 30.61
N GLN A 108 30.07 -33.50 29.83
CA GLN A 108 30.73 -34.80 29.84
C GLN A 108 31.87 -34.90 28.81
N THR A 109 31.82 -34.10 27.74
CA THR A 109 32.84 -34.05 26.67
C THR A 109 33.38 -32.63 26.55
N ARG A 110 34.68 -32.44 26.82
CA ARG A 110 35.36 -31.13 26.68
C ARG A 110 35.79 -30.82 25.25
N GLU A 111 35.87 -31.84 24.42
CA GLU A 111 36.32 -31.76 23.03
C GLU A 111 35.22 -32.32 22.13
N THR A 112 35.01 -31.70 20.97
CA THR A 112 33.99 -32.10 20.01
C THR A 112 34.26 -33.47 19.37
N GLY A 113 35.45 -34.05 19.58
CA GLY A 113 35.90 -35.32 18.99
C GLY A 113 36.15 -35.26 17.49
N PHE A 114 35.85 -34.13 16.84
CA PHE A 114 36.11 -33.90 15.43
C PHE A 114 37.49 -33.27 15.28
N THR A 115 38.46 -34.10 14.89
CA THR A 115 39.76 -33.62 14.42
C THR A 115 39.80 -33.73 12.92
N VAL A 116 40.27 -32.67 12.27
CA VAL A 116 40.50 -32.71 10.83
C VAL A 116 41.74 -33.57 10.58
N PRO A 117 41.73 -34.50 9.61
CA PRO A 117 42.90 -35.29 9.27
C PRO A 117 44.12 -34.42 8.97
N THR A 118 45.30 -34.90 9.32
CA THR A 118 46.56 -34.25 8.97
C THR A 118 46.62 -34.04 7.45
N ALA A 119 47.02 -32.85 7.01
CA ALA A 119 47.08 -32.43 5.60
C ALA A 119 45.72 -32.34 4.84
N TYR A 120 44.58 -32.28 5.54
CA TYR A 120 43.28 -32.01 4.89
C TYR A 120 43.30 -30.70 4.09
N PHE A 121 43.75 -29.61 4.71
CA PHE A 121 43.79 -28.29 4.07
C PHE A 121 44.84 -28.20 2.96
N ASP A 122 45.96 -28.92 3.11
CA ASP A 122 47.01 -28.98 2.09
C ASP A 122 46.50 -29.64 0.80
N THR A 123 45.66 -30.68 0.91
CA THR A 123 45.10 -31.39 -0.25
C THR A 123 43.73 -30.88 -0.70
N LEU A 124 43.11 -29.98 0.07
CA LEU A 124 41.77 -29.46 -0.22
C LEU A 124 41.75 -28.65 -1.52
N GLN A 125 42.73 -27.78 -1.70
CA GLN A 125 42.83 -26.92 -2.88
C GLN A 125 43.02 -27.74 -4.16
N ASP A 126 43.90 -28.75 -4.12
CA ASP A 126 44.13 -29.65 -5.24
C ASP A 126 42.89 -30.50 -5.57
N ARG A 127 42.14 -30.93 -4.56
CA ARG A 127 40.89 -31.68 -4.76
C ARG A 127 39.80 -30.83 -5.41
N ILE A 128 39.66 -29.56 -4.99
CA ILE A 128 38.68 -28.63 -5.56
C ILE A 128 39.04 -28.32 -7.01
N THR A 129 40.29 -27.96 -7.28
CA THR A 129 40.76 -27.62 -8.64
C THR A 129 40.60 -28.79 -9.60
N ASN A 130 41.01 -30.01 -9.21
CA ASN A 130 40.81 -31.21 -10.04
C ASN A 130 39.33 -31.51 -10.32
N ARG A 131 38.44 -31.29 -9.34
CA ARG A 131 36.99 -31.52 -9.50
C ARG A 131 36.31 -30.46 -10.36
N VAL A 132 36.81 -29.24 -10.38
CA VAL A 132 36.27 -28.14 -11.20
C VAL A 132 36.79 -28.21 -12.63
N LEU A 133 38.08 -28.51 -12.83
CA LEU A 133 38.70 -28.57 -14.16
C LEU A 133 38.31 -29.82 -14.95
N GLY A 134 38.08 -30.95 -14.27
CA GLY A 134 37.69 -32.22 -14.92
C GLY A 134 36.19 -32.35 -15.21
N ARG A 135 35.37 -31.33 -14.91
CA ARG A 135 33.94 -31.37 -15.14
C ARG A 135 33.63 -30.75 -16.50
N GLU A 136 33.47 -31.60 -17.52
CA GLU A 136 32.89 -31.16 -18.79
C GLU A 136 31.52 -30.53 -18.50
N MET A 137 31.33 -29.28 -18.94
CA MET A 137 30.08 -28.55 -18.78
C MET A 137 28.97 -29.37 -19.43
N ALA A 138 27.99 -29.83 -18.62
CA ALA A 138 26.81 -30.49 -19.15
C ALA A 138 26.19 -29.59 -20.23
N PRO A 139 25.87 -30.13 -21.43
CA PRO A 139 25.43 -29.30 -22.55
C PRO A 139 24.14 -28.57 -22.16
N VAL A 140 24.25 -27.24 -22.02
CA VAL A 140 23.11 -26.36 -21.76
C VAL A 140 22.23 -26.36 -23.00
N ARG A 141 21.17 -27.18 -22.99
CA ARG A 141 20.20 -27.25 -24.08
C ARG A 141 19.29 -26.03 -24.03
N LYS A 142 19.56 -25.04 -24.89
CA LYS A 142 18.68 -23.88 -25.07
C LYS A 142 17.31 -24.34 -25.59
N ILE A 143 16.24 -23.97 -24.90
CA ILE A 143 14.87 -24.24 -25.33
C ILE A 143 14.42 -23.11 -26.27
N ASN A 144 14.35 -23.38 -27.57
CA ASN A 144 13.80 -22.42 -28.53
C ASN A 144 12.28 -22.61 -28.60
N ARG A 145 11.51 -21.55 -28.32
CA ARG A 145 10.06 -21.59 -28.50
C ARG A 145 9.72 -21.63 -29.99
N PRO A 146 8.85 -22.54 -30.44
CA PRO A 146 8.56 -22.70 -31.86
C PRO A 146 7.62 -21.60 -32.37
N ARG A 147 7.85 -21.16 -33.61
CA ARG A 147 7.16 -20.01 -34.23
C ARG A 147 5.66 -20.23 -34.47
N TRP A 148 5.17 -21.46 -34.43
CA TRP A 148 3.73 -21.78 -34.57
C TRP A 148 2.88 -21.20 -33.44
N MET A 149 3.48 -20.95 -32.26
CA MET A 149 2.79 -20.32 -31.14
C MET A 149 2.39 -18.85 -31.44
N VAL A 150 3.16 -18.17 -32.28
CA VAL A 150 2.85 -16.79 -32.71
C VAL A 150 1.65 -16.78 -33.67
N TYR A 151 1.57 -17.76 -34.58
CA TYR A 151 0.44 -17.90 -35.49
C TYR A 151 -0.85 -18.32 -34.78
N ALA A 152 -0.76 -19.19 -33.77
CA ALA A 152 -1.89 -19.57 -32.93
C ALA A 152 -2.48 -18.36 -32.18
N ALA A 153 -1.62 -17.51 -31.61
CA ALA A 153 -2.07 -16.29 -30.94
C ALA A 153 -2.79 -15.32 -31.91
N ALA A 154 -2.22 -15.08 -33.10
CA ALA A 154 -2.83 -14.21 -34.12
C ALA A 154 -4.20 -14.73 -34.60
N ALA A 155 -4.34 -16.03 -34.81
CA ALA A 155 -5.62 -16.64 -35.19
C ALA A 155 -6.69 -16.47 -34.11
N CYS A 156 -6.33 -16.60 -32.83
CA CYS A 156 -7.27 -16.35 -31.73
C CYS A 156 -7.78 -14.90 -31.74
N PHE A 157 -6.90 -13.92 -31.96
CA PHE A 157 -7.33 -12.52 -32.07
C PHE A 157 -8.25 -12.30 -33.28
N ALA A 158 -7.94 -12.88 -34.43
CA ALA A 158 -8.80 -12.79 -35.62
C ALA A 158 -10.18 -13.40 -35.38
N VAL A 159 -10.27 -14.55 -34.69
CA VAL A 159 -11.54 -15.17 -34.31
C VAL A 159 -12.32 -14.30 -33.32
N ILE A 160 -11.67 -13.75 -32.30
CA ILE A 160 -12.32 -12.87 -31.31
C ILE A 160 -12.89 -11.61 -32.00
N ILE A 161 -12.10 -10.97 -32.87
CA ILE A 161 -12.53 -9.79 -33.62
C ILE A 161 -13.68 -10.15 -34.57
N SER A 162 -13.59 -11.29 -35.27
CA SER A 162 -14.64 -11.74 -36.17
C SER A 162 -15.95 -12.06 -35.45
N VAL A 163 -15.88 -12.69 -34.28
CA VAL A 163 -17.06 -13.00 -33.46
C VAL A 163 -17.66 -11.73 -32.88
N ALA A 164 -16.85 -10.82 -32.35
CA ALA A 164 -17.32 -9.53 -31.85
C ALA A 164 -17.99 -8.68 -32.95
N GLY A 165 -17.41 -8.68 -34.16
CA GLY A 165 -18.01 -8.03 -35.33
C GLY A 165 -19.36 -8.63 -35.69
N LEU A 166 -19.47 -9.96 -35.79
CA LEU A 166 -20.74 -10.62 -36.09
C LEU A 166 -21.81 -10.34 -35.03
N LEU A 167 -21.45 -10.34 -33.74
CA LEU A 167 -22.39 -10.03 -32.66
C LEU A 167 -22.91 -8.58 -32.73
N ARG A 168 -22.09 -7.64 -33.23
CA ARG A 168 -22.49 -6.24 -33.43
C ARG A 168 -23.39 -6.05 -34.65
N LEU A 169 -23.17 -6.77 -35.74
CA LEU A 169 -24.05 -6.74 -36.92
C LEU A 169 -25.41 -7.39 -36.65
N THR A 170 -25.51 -8.33 -35.72
CA THR A 170 -26.79 -8.95 -35.33
C THR A 170 -27.62 -8.10 -34.35
N ASP A 171 -27.07 -7.01 -33.81
CA ASP A 171 -27.73 -6.14 -32.81
C ASP A 171 -28.28 -4.84 -33.45
N ASP A 172 -28.88 -4.96 -34.64
CA ASP A 172 -29.46 -3.84 -35.42
C ASP A 172 -30.81 -3.31 -34.87
N SER A 173 -31.13 -3.54 -33.59
CA SER A 173 -32.40 -3.12 -32.95
C SER A 173 -32.25 -2.09 -31.83
N ARG A 174 -31.19 -1.29 -31.81
CA ARG A 174 -31.07 -0.15 -30.87
C ARG A 174 -31.05 1.17 -31.62
N PRO A 175 -31.95 2.13 -31.29
CA PRO A 175 -31.80 3.48 -31.82
C PRO A 175 -30.49 4.05 -31.30
N ASN A 176 -29.71 4.65 -32.20
CA ASN A 176 -28.45 5.31 -31.90
C ASN A 176 -28.68 6.47 -30.93
N ALA A 177 -28.67 6.18 -29.63
CA ALA A 177 -28.44 7.19 -28.62
C ALA A 177 -26.92 7.42 -28.62
N GLY A 178 -26.49 8.61 -29.04
CA GLY A 178 -25.07 8.95 -29.15
C GLY A 178 -24.31 8.73 -27.83
N PRO A 179 -22.96 8.77 -27.84
CA PRO A 179 -22.11 8.42 -26.69
C PRO A 179 -22.42 9.19 -25.39
N LEU A 180 -23.16 10.28 -25.50
CA LEU A 180 -23.59 11.16 -24.41
C LEU A 180 -24.88 10.70 -23.73
N ALA A 181 -25.71 9.89 -24.38
CA ALA A 181 -26.97 9.40 -23.81
C ALA A 181 -26.78 8.27 -22.79
N SER A 182 -25.58 7.68 -22.74
CA SER A 182 -25.19 6.69 -21.73
C SER A 182 -24.56 7.31 -20.49
N VAL A 183 -24.31 8.62 -20.47
CA VAL A 183 -23.78 9.29 -19.29
C VAL A 183 -24.94 9.50 -18.31
N SER A 184 -24.81 8.95 -17.11
CA SER A 184 -25.85 9.09 -16.09
C SER A 184 -25.84 10.49 -15.47
N ASP A 185 -27.00 10.98 -15.04
CA ASP A 185 -27.11 12.27 -14.32
C ASP A 185 -26.15 12.33 -13.13
N GLN A 186 -25.87 11.19 -12.49
CA GLN A 186 -24.95 11.09 -11.36
C GLN A 186 -23.48 11.26 -11.77
N GLU A 187 -23.08 10.78 -12.94
CA GLU A 187 -21.73 11.01 -13.47
C GLU A 187 -21.53 12.46 -13.89
N ILE A 188 -22.56 13.10 -14.44
CA ILE A 188 -22.56 14.52 -14.78
C ILE A 188 -22.41 15.36 -13.50
N LEU A 189 -23.20 15.05 -12.46
CA LEU A 189 -23.13 15.74 -11.18
C LEU A 189 -21.77 15.57 -10.51
N ASN A 190 -21.21 14.35 -10.51
CA ASN A 190 -19.90 14.07 -9.93
C ASN A 190 -18.77 14.78 -10.68
N TYR A 191 -18.84 14.83 -12.02
CA TYR A 191 -17.87 15.60 -12.81
C TYR A 191 -17.94 17.10 -12.49
N LEU A 192 -19.14 17.66 -12.37
CA LEU A 192 -19.33 19.07 -12.00
C LEU A 192 -18.90 19.36 -10.57
N GLU A 193 -19.04 18.43 -9.64
CA GLU A 193 -18.56 18.58 -8.26
C GLU A 193 -17.04 18.48 -8.16
N LEU A 194 -16.42 17.64 -9.01
CA LEU A 194 -14.98 17.41 -9.00
C LEU A 194 -14.19 18.51 -9.75
N TYR A 195 -14.77 19.06 -10.82
CA TYR A 195 -14.11 20.04 -11.69
C TYR A 195 -14.78 21.42 -11.71
N GLY A 196 -15.95 21.59 -11.10
CA GLY A 196 -16.64 22.87 -11.04
C GLY A 196 -15.93 23.84 -10.10
N THR A 197 -15.60 25.01 -10.61
CA THR A 197 -15.05 26.11 -9.82
C THR A 197 -16.18 27.02 -9.33
N ALA A 198 -15.93 27.79 -8.26
CA ALA A 198 -16.94 28.70 -7.71
C ALA A 198 -17.39 29.79 -8.72
N ASP A 199 -16.56 30.10 -9.71
CA ASP A 199 -16.85 31.03 -10.80
C ASP A 199 -17.86 30.42 -11.80
N ASP A 200 -17.72 29.12 -12.09
CA ASP A 200 -18.63 28.40 -12.99
C ASP A 200 -20.07 28.38 -12.47
N VAL A 201 -20.25 28.25 -11.15
CA VAL A 201 -21.58 28.24 -10.51
C VAL A 201 -22.27 29.59 -10.66
N VAL A 202 -21.51 30.69 -10.54
CA VAL A 202 -22.03 32.05 -10.72
C VAL A 202 -22.39 32.28 -12.19
N TYR A 203 -21.49 31.92 -13.11
CA TYR A 203 -21.71 32.03 -14.55
C TYR A 203 -22.95 31.24 -15.03
N ILE A 204 -23.10 30.00 -14.58
CA ILE A 204 -24.27 29.16 -14.89
C ILE A 204 -25.53 29.80 -14.31
N SER A 205 -25.50 30.33 -13.09
CA SER A 205 -26.67 30.96 -12.47
C SER A 205 -27.13 32.25 -13.17
N GLU A 206 -26.20 33.01 -13.75
CA GLU A 206 -26.51 34.24 -14.49
C GLU A 206 -27.05 33.97 -15.89
N HIS A 207 -26.69 32.84 -16.51
CA HIS A 207 -27.09 32.50 -17.89
C HIS A 207 -28.15 31.38 -17.97
N LEU A 208 -28.57 30.82 -16.84
CA LEU A 208 -29.55 29.72 -16.77
C LEU A 208 -30.91 30.09 -17.39
N ASP A 209 -31.31 31.36 -17.28
CA ASP A 209 -32.56 31.87 -17.85
C ASP A 209 -32.44 32.20 -19.36
N ASP A 210 -31.22 32.34 -19.89
CA ASP A 210 -30.94 32.67 -21.29
C ASP A 210 -30.71 31.41 -22.17
N PHE A 211 -30.72 30.22 -21.56
CA PHE A 211 -30.74 28.94 -22.27
C PHE A 211 -32.13 28.67 -22.86
N ASP A 212 -32.48 29.42 -23.89
CA ASP A 212 -33.53 28.99 -24.80
C ASP A 212 -33.11 27.67 -25.46
N LYS A 213 -34.02 26.71 -25.57
CA LYS A 213 -33.78 25.34 -26.05
C LYS A 213 -33.47 25.27 -27.57
N GLY A 214 -32.99 26.36 -28.15
CA GLY A 214 -32.63 26.50 -29.56
C GLY A 214 -31.13 26.44 -29.77
N TYR A 215 -30.67 25.29 -30.26
CA TYR A 215 -29.47 25.15 -31.10
C TYR A 215 -28.10 25.50 -30.49
N ILE A 216 -27.64 24.66 -29.57
CA ILE A 216 -26.20 24.45 -29.40
C ILE A 216 -25.73 23.64 -30.62
N GLY A 217 -25.11 24.32 -31.61
CA GLY A 217 -24.41 23.64 -32.71
C GLY A 217 -24.86 23.97 -34.15
N GLU A 218 -25.84 24.86 -34.39
CA GLU A 218 -26.24 25.20 -35.78
C GLU A 218 -25.18 25.99 -36.56
N GLY A 219 -24.21 26.59 -35.88
CA GLY A 219 -23.13 27.38 -36.50
C GLY A 219 -21.80 26.65 -36.66
N LEU A 220 -21.71 25.39 -36.23
CA LEU A 220 -20.46 24.62 -36.30
C LEU A 220 -20.57 23.67 -37.49
N SER A 221 -19.79 23.94 -38.54
CA SER A 221 -19.69 23.00 -39.65
C SER A 221 -18.91 21.76 -39.23
N GLU A 222 -19.23 20.63 -39.83
CA GLU A 222 -18.53 19.36 -39.60
C GLU A 222 -17.02 19.49 -39.94
N GLU A 223 -16.70 20.33 -40.93
CA GLU A 223 -15.33 20.73 -41.30
C GLU A 223 -14.60 21.44 -40.15
N ASP A 224 -15.26 22.35 -39.43
CA ASP A 224 -14.65 23.11 -38.34
C ASP A 224 -14.31 22.18 -37.16
N ILE A 225 -15.17 21.18 -36.92
CA ILE A 225 -14.98 20.18 -35.86
C ILE A 225 -13.81 19.26 -36.21
N GLU A 226 -13.71 18.80 -37.46
CA GLU A 226 -12.58 17.99 -37.94
C GLU A 226 -11.26 18.77 -37.90
N ALA A 227 -11.26 20.04 -38.31
CA ALA A 227 -10.08 20.89 -38.29
C ALA A 227 -9.54 21.09 -36.86
N TYR A 228 -10.44 21.30 -35.89
CA TYR A 228 -10.06 21.46 -34.50
C TYR A 228 -9.49 20.16 -33.89
N LEU A 229 -10.11 19.01 -34.17
CA LEU A 229 -9.65 17.72 -33.67
C LEU A 229 -8.27 17.33 -34.22
N ASN A 230 -8.00 17.61 -35.49
CA ASN A 230 -6.67 17.39 -36.08
C ASN A 230 -5.59 18.31 -35.52
N HIS A 231 -5.96 19.43 -34.91
CA HIS A 231 -4.99 20.39 -34.39
C HIS A 231 -4.75 20.25 -32.87
N THR A 232 -5.56 19.45 -32.18
CA THR A 232 -5.51 19.27 -30.72
C THR A 232 -5.05 17.88 -30.27
N LEU A 233 -4.96 16.91 -31.19
CA LEU A 233 -4.32 15.59 -31.04
C LEU A 233 -2.95 15.57 -31.73
#